data_AF-A0A5R2MVW3-F1
#
_entry.id   AF-A0A5R2MVW3-F1
#
_cell.length_a   1.000
_cell.length_b   1.000
_cell.length_c   1.000
_cell.angle_alpha   90.00
_cell.angle_beta   90.00
_cell.angle_gamma   90.00
#
_symmetry.space_group_name_H-M   'P 1'
#
loop_
_entity.id
_entity.type
_entity.pdbx_description
1 polymer ?
#
loop_
_entity_poly.entity_id
_entity_poly.type
_entity_poly.pdbx_seq_one_letter_code
_entity_poly.pdbx_strand_id
1 'polypeptide(L)'
;LVKNCLRMRPERIIVGEVRGPEVFDLLQAMNTGHDGSMGTIHSNSPRECLNRIESMIAMGGYSLPQKTVREIVVGSIDVIIQAARLRDGSRRITHITEVIGMEGDVIIT
;
A
#
# COMPACT_ATOMS: atom_id res chain seq x y z
N LEU A 1 16.02 1.10 2.24
CA LEU A 1 16.25 0.29 1.02
C LEU A 1 15.53 0.88 -0.19
N VAL A 2 14.23 1.18 -0.10
CA VAL A 2 13.42 1.80 -1.17
C VAL A 2 14.06 3.08 -1.73
N LYS A 3 14.42 4.05 -0.88
CA LYS A 3 15.12 5.27 -1.31
C LYS A 3 16.42 5.02 -2.11
N ASN A 4 17.18 3.97 -1.75
CA ASN A 4 18.40 3.63 -2.46
C ASN A 4 18.10 3.00 -3.82
N CYS A 5 17.04 2.19 -3.90
CA CYS A 5 16.59 1.56 -5.14
C CYS A 5 16.29 2.60 -6.22
N LEU A 6 15.72 3.76 -5.88
CA LEU A 6 15.45 4.85 -6.83
C LEU A 6 16.69 5.36 -7.58
N ARG A 7 17.90 5.17 -7.04
CA ARG A 7 19.16 5.54 -7.71
C ARG A 7 19.68 4.49 -8.68
N MET A 8 19.05 3.31 -8.71
CA MET A 8 19.43 2.17 -9.55
C MET A 8 18.65 2.12 -10.87
N ARG A 9 17.82 3.14 -11.16
CA ARG A 9 16.90 3.18 -12.32
C ARG A 9 16.02 1.92 -12.43
N PRO A 10 15.29 1.53 -11.36
CA PRO A 10 14.39 0.40 -11.44
C PRO A 10 13.21 0.74 -12.35
N GLU A 11 12.70 -0.24 -13.08
CA GLU A 11 11.39 -0.09 -13.74
C GLU A 11 10.25 -0.36 -12.76
N ARG A 12 10.45 -1.30 -11.82
CA ARG A 12 9.50 -1.68 -10.77
C ARG A 12 10.23 -1.97 -9.47
N ILE A 13 9.55 -1.72 -8.37
CA ILE A 13 10.04 -1.96 -7.01
C ILE A 13 9.12 -3.00 -6.36
N ILE A 14 9.69 -4.14 -5.98
CA ILE A 14 8.97 -5.19 -5.27
C ILE A 14 9.50 -5.26 -3.85
N VAL A 15 8.67 -4.86 -2.88
CA VAL A 15 9.01 -4.92 -1.46
C VAL A 15 8.38 -6.16 -0.86
N GLY A 16 9.21 -7.12 -0.47
CA GLY A 16 8.73 -8.42 0.05
C GLY A 16 7.75 -8.26 1.21
N GLU A 17 8.00 -7.32 2.12
CA GLU A 17 7.10 -6.99 3.23
C GLU A 17 7.35 -5.54 3.70
N VAL A 18 6.28 -4.80 3.94
CA VAL A 18 6.29 -3.43 4.48
C VAL A 18 5.76 -3.48 5.91
N ARG A 19 6.52 -2.91 6.85
CA ARG A 19 6.24 -2.99 8.30
C ARG A 19 6.16 -1.64 8.99
N GLY A 20 6.57 -0.56 8.33
CA GLY A 20 6.64 0.76 8.93
C GLY A 20 6.67 1.90 7.91
N PRO A 21 7.31 3.03 8.25
CA PRO A 21 7.21 4.27 7.50
C PRO A 21 7.79 4.21 6.09
N GLU A 22 8.57 3.17 5.75
CA GLU A 22 9.02 2.90 4.39
C GLU A 22 7.87 2.69 3.39
N VAL A 23 6.64 2.44 3.87
CA VAL A 23 5.44 2.46 3.03
C VAL A 23 5.29 3.78 2.28
N PHE A 24 5.65 4.91 2.91
CA PHE A 24 5.54 6.22 2.28
C PHE A 24 6.50 6.35 1.09
N ASP A 25 7.73 5.87 1.25
CA ASP A 25 8.70 5.84 0.15
C ASP A 25 8.24 4.94 -1.01
N LEU A 26 7.59 3.82 -0.68
CA LEU A 26 7.06 2.88 -1.67
C LEU A 26 5.90 3.49 -2.47
N LEU A 27 4.93 4.12 -1.80
CA LEU A 27 3.81 4.79 -2.46
C LEU A 27 4.30 5.96 -3.32
N GLN A 28 5.24 6.76 -2.81
CA GLN A 28 5.84 7.84 -3.59
C GLN A 28 6.55 7.32 -4.83
N ALA A 29 7.28 6.20 -4.73
CA ALA A 29 7.91 5.58 -5.89
C ALA A 29 6.88 5.08 -6.91
N MET A 30 5.80 4.43 -6.45
CA MET A 30 4.68 3.99 -7.29
C MET A 30 4.05 5.16 -8.05
N ASN A 31 3.87 6.31 -7.40
CA ASN A 31 3.34 7.53 -8.04
C ASN A 31 4.33 8.23 -8.99
N THR A 32 5.63 7.88 -8.97
CA THR A 32 6.69 8.65 -9.67
C THR A 32 7.45 7.80 -10.69
N GLY A 33 6.70 7.13 -11.58
CA GLY A 33 7.26 6.49 -12.77
C GLY A 33 7.82 5.08 -12.53
N HIS A 34 7.37 4.40 -11.47
CA HIS A 34 7.70 3.01 -11.18
C HIS A 34 6.42 2.14 -11.18
N ASP A 35 5.60 2.31 -12.20
CA ASP A 35 4.30 1.66 -12.34
C ASP A 35 4.42 0.13 -12.35
N GLY A 36 3.48 -0.56 -11.68
CA GLY A 36 3.52 -2.01 -11.48
C GLY A 36 4.46 -2.46 -10.35
N SER A 37 4.98 -1.53 -9.55
CA SER A 37 5.57 -1.84 -8.25
C SER A 37 4.54 -2.48 -7.31
N MET A 38 5.01 -3.28 -6.34
CA MET A 38 4.13 -3.94 -5.38
C MET A 38 4.82 -4.20 -4.06
N GLY A 39 4.03 -4.43 -3.01
CA GLY A 39 4.54 -4.93 -1.74
C GLY A 39 3.51 -5.73 -0.98
N THR A 40 3.93 -6.37 0.12
CA THR A 40 3.00 -7.09 1.00
C THR A 40 2.89 -6.42 2.36
N ILE A 41 1.67 -6.42 2.91
CA ILE A 41 1.35 -5.88 4.23
C ILE A 41 0.49 -6.91 4.96
N HIS A 42 0.80 -7.17 6.23
CA HIS A 42 -0.05 -7.98 7.08
C HIS A 42 -1.34 -7.23 7.42
N SER A 43 -2.49 -7.77 7.02
CA SER A 43 -3.82 -7.25 7.36
C SER A 43 -4.86 -8.37 7.28
N ASN A 44 -5.98 -8.24 7.99
CA ASN A 44 -7.06 -9.24 7.95
C ASN A 44 -8.11 -8.94 6.87
N SER A 45 -8.07 -7.77 6.23
CA SER A 45 -8.95 -7.38 5.14
C SER A 45 -8.33 -6.27 4.28
N PRO A 46 -8.80 -6.08 3.03
CA PRO A 46 -8.39 -4.94 2.21
C PRO A 46 -8.61 -3.59 2.90
N ARG A 47 -9.74 -3.43 3.60
CA ARG A 47 -10.04 -2.21 4.39
C ARG A 47 -9.04 -1.98 5.50
N GLU A 48 -8.66 -3.03 6.24
CA GLU A 48 -7.63 -2.93 7.27
C GLU A 48 -6.26 -2.61 6.67
N CYS A 49 -5.94 -3.16 5.49
CA CYS A 49 -4.69 -2.86 4.78
C CYS A 49 -4.54 -1.34 4.57
N LEU A 50 -5.58 -0.67 4.07
CA LEU A 50 -5.59 0.79 3.89
C LEU A 50 -5.35 1.54 5.21
N ASN A 51 -6.05 1.15 6.29
CA ASN A 51 -5.86 1.76 7.61
C ASN A 51 -4.44 1.56 8.15
N ARG A 52 -3.82 0.40 7.88
CA ARG A 52 -2.44 0.12 8.28
C ARG A 52 -1.44 0.95 7.49
N ILE A 53 -1.70 1.21 6.21
CA ILE A 53 -0.87 2.11 5.41
C ILE A 53 -0.91 3.53 6.01
N GLU A 54 -2.10 4.06 6.33
CA GLU A 54 -2.22 5.36 7.01
C GLU A 54 -1.42 5.38 8.32
N SER A 55 -1.56 4.32 9.14
CA SER A 55 -0.85 4.19 10.42
C SER A 55 0.67 4.14 10.24
N MET A 56 1.16 3.38 9.26
CA MET A 56 2.59 3.26 8.97
C MET A 56 3.19 4.58 8.48
N ILE A 57 2.44 5.38 7.70
CA ILE A 57 2.85 6.73 7.31
C ILE A 57 2.96 7.63 8.55
N ALA A 58 1.97 7.57 9.44
CA ALA A 58 1.98 8.36 10.68
C ALA A 58 3.20 8.04 11.59
N MET A 59 3.66 6.77 11.62
CA MET A 59 4.87 6.37 12.34
C MET A 59 6.14 7.06 11.84
N GLY A 60 6.15 7.58 10.61
CA GLY A 60 7.28 8.30 10.01
C GLY A 60 7.48 9.70 10.55
N GLY A 61 6.59 10.19 11.43
CA GLY A 61 6.65 11.54 11.99
C GLY A 61 6.26 12.64 10.99
N TYR A 62 5.63 12.26 9.86
CA TYR A 62 5.12 13.21 8.89
C TYR A 62 3.87 13.92 9.44
N SER A 63 3.84 15.25 9.38
CA SER A 63 2.65 16.04 9.69
C SER A 63 1.89 16.33 8.39
N LEU A 64 1.22 15.31 7.87
CA LEU A 64 0.38 15.43 6.66
C LEU A 64 -1.09 15.44 7.07
N PRO A 65 -1.94 16.28 6.46
CA PRO A 65 -3.38 16.15 6.59
C PRO A 65 -3.83 14.75 6.19
N GLN A 66 -4.78 14.16 6.93
CA GLN A 66 -5.26 12.80 6.67
C GLN A 66 -5.76 12.63 5.23
N LYS A 67 -6.44 13.65 4.70
CA LYS A 67 -6.90 13.68 3.31
C LYS A 67 -5.74 13.51 2.31
N THR A 68 -4.63 14.21 2.51
CA THR A 68 -3.44 14.09 1.65
C THR A 68 -2.83 12.69 1.69
N VAL A 69 -2.81 12.06 2.88
CA VAL A 69 -2.35 10.68 3.01
C VAL A 69 -3.23 9.74 2.17
N ARG A 70 -4.55 9.90 2.24
CA ARG A 70 -5.50 9.09 1.46
C ARG A 70 -5.39 9.32 -0.03
N GLU A 71 -5.20 10.56 -0.46
CA GLU A 71 -4.96 10.90 -1.87
C GLU A 71 -3.69 10.22 -2.41
N ILE A 72 -2.62 10.17 -1.61
CA ILE A 72 -1.39 9.44 -1.97
C ILE A 72 -1.68 7.94 -2.10
N VAL A 73 -2.39 7.35 -1.13
CA VAL A 73 -2.74 5.92 -1.16
C VAL A 73 -3.57 5.58 -2.40
N VAL A 74 -4.60 6.37 -2.70
CA VAL A 74 -5.48 6.17 -3.86
C VAL A 74 -4.74 6.36 -5.17
N GLY A 75 -3.81 7.32 -5.26
CA GLY A 75 -3.01 7.51 -6.47
C GLY A 75 -2.01 6.38 -6.73
N SER A 76 -1.59 5.64 -5.69
CA SER A 76 -0.51 4.66 -5.76
C SER A 76 -0.96 3.20 -5.89
N ILE A 77 -2.17 2.87 -5.46
CA ILE A 77 -2.63 1.49 -5.32
C ILE A 77 -3.81 1.28 -6.24
N ASP A 78 -3.66 0.42 -7.24
CA ASP A 78 -4.76 0.03 -8.12
C ASP A 78 -5.58 -1.12 -7.53
N VAL A 79 -4.91 -2.14 -6.99
CA VAL A 79 -5.53 -3.39 -6.55
C VAL A 79 -4.89 -3.93 -5.27
N ILE A 80 -5.73 -4.40 -4.34
CA ILE A 80 -5.35 -5.16 -3.16
C ILE A 80 -5.79 -6.61 -3.34
N ILE A 81 -4.82 -7.54 -3.28
CA ILE A 81 -5.08 -8.98 -3.34
C ILE A 81 -4.92 -9.57 -1.93
N GLN A 82 -6.04 -9.99 -1.32
CA GLN A 82 -6.01 -10.59 0.01
C GLN A 82 -5.75 -12.10 -0.09
N ALA A 83 -4.56 -12.53 0.36
CA ALA A 83 -4.29 -13.92 0.64
C ALA A 83 -4.63 -14.25 2.10
N ALA A 84 -5.30 -15.39 2.33
CA ALA A 84 -5.59 -15.89 3.67
C ALA A 84 -5.26 -17.39 3.78
N ARG A 85 -4.90 -17.81 4.99
CA ARG A 85 -4.81 -19.23 5.35
C ARG A 85 -6.14 -19.63 5.99
N LEU A 86 -6.84 -20.59 5.38
CA LEU A 86 -8.12 -21.09 5.87
C LEU A 86 -7.92 -22.12 6.99
N ARG A 87 -9.03 -22.47 7.67
CA ARG A 87 -9.03 -23.42 8.81
C ARG A 87 -8.51 -24.81 8.45
N ASP A 88 -8.68 -25.20 7.18
CA ASP A 88 -8.16 -26.46 6.62
C ASP A 88 -6.64 -26.39 6.30
N GLY A 89 -5.98 -25.28 6.61
CA GLY A 89 -4.57 -25.05 6.36
C GLY A 89 -4.24 -24.58 4.94
N SER A 90 -5.22 -24.58 4.03
CA SER A 90 -5.04 -24.16 2.65
C SER A 90 -4.83 -22.64 2.55
N ARG A 91 -4.10 -22.20 1.52
CA ARG A 91 -3.97 -20.77 1.17
C ARG A 91 -4.87 -20.44 0.00
N ARG A 92 -5.65 -19.38 0.13
CA ARG A 92 -6.57 -18.90 -0.90
C ARG A 92 -6.49 -17.39 -1.02
N ILE A 93 -6.72 -16.90 -2.24
CA ILE A 93 -7.10 -15.50 -2.43
C ILE A 93 -8.57 -15.39 -2.03
N THR A 94 -8.86 -14.53 -1.07
CA THR A 94 -10.23 -14.33 -0.57
C THR A 94 -10.87 -13.07 -1.12
N HIS A 95 -10.07 -12.08 -1.52
CA HIS A 95 -10.52 -10.83 -2.10
C HIS A 95 -9.55 -10.38 -3.20
N ILE A 96 -10.12 -9.84 -4.28
CA ILE A 96 -9.44 -9.00 -5.25
C ILE A 96 -10.22 -7.69 -5.22
N THR A 97 -9.61 -6.65 -4.73
CA THR A 97 -10.28 -5.39 -4.41
C THR A 97 -9.60 -4.28 -5.17
N GLU A 98 -10.33 -3.63 -6.07
CA GLU A 98 -9.87 -2.43 -6.76
C GLU A 98 -9.92 -1.24 -5.80
N VAL A 99 -9.06 -0.24 -5.98
CA VAL A 99 -9.17 1.05 -5.28
C VAL A 99 -9.64 2.07 -6.29
N ILE A 100 -10.86 2.57 -6.10
CA ILE A 100 -11.57 3.36 -7.13
C ILE A 100 -11.31 4.86 -6.96
N GLY A 101 -11.14 5.32 -5.72
CA GLY A 101 -11.05 6.75 -5.44
C GLY A 101 -11.37 7.12 -4.00
N MET A 102 -11.85 8.34 -3.81
CA MET A 102 -12.36 8.84 -2.53
C MET A 102 -13.79 9.38 -2.69
N GLU A 103 -14.64 9.09 -1.71
CA GLU A 103 -15.93 9.76 -1.51
C GLU A 103 -15.88 10.54 -0.19
N GLY A 104 -15.82 11.87 -0.30
CA GLY A 104 -15.49 12.73 0.84
C GLY A 104 -14.11 12.38 1.37
N ASP A 105 -14.05 11.92 2.63
CA ASP A 105 -12.82 11.50 3.28
C ASP A 105 -12.60 9.98 3.22
N VAL A 106 -13.50 9.19 2.66
CA VAL A 106 -13.42 7.72 2.69
C VAL A 106 -12.85 7.19 1.38
N ILE A 107 -11.82 6.33 1.46
CA ILE A 107 -11.33 5.58 0.29
C ILE A 107 -12.39 4.55 -0.14
N ILE A 108 -12.74 4.55 -1.42
CA ILE A 108 -13.70 3.61 -2.02
C ILE A 108 -12.94 2.48 -2.72
N THR A 109 -13.42 1.26 -2.51
CA THR A 109 -12.83 0.00 -2.96
C THR A 109 -13.91 -1.00 -3.34
#